data_AF-A0AAW2WHB8-F1
#
_entry.id   AF-A0AAW2WHB8-F1
#
_cell.length_a   1.000
_cell.length_b   1.000
_cell.length_c   1.000
_cell.angle_alpha   90.00
_cell.angle_beta   90.00
_cell.angle_gamma   90.00
#
_symmetry.space_group_name_H-M   'P 1'
#
loop_
_entity.id
_entity.type
_entity.pdbx_description
1 polymer ?
#
loop_
_entity_poly.entity_id
_entity_poly.type
_entity_poly.pdbx_seq_one_letter_code
_entity_poly.pdbx_strand_id
1 'polypeptide(L)'
;CTRSDVAYTLSVTSRYQACTGEAHWGVVKNILKYLKRTKDMFLIYGGGELILEGYSDASFQPDNDDAKSQSGFVFKLNGGVVA
;
A
#
# COMPACT_ATOMS: atom_id res chain seq x y z
N CYS A 1 -2.64 -4.07 -2.92
CA CYS A 1 -3.47 -3.67 -1.75
C CYS A 1 -4.09 -2.31 -2.03
N THR A 2 -5.41 -2.20 -2.26
CA THR A 2 -6.07 -0.93 -2.60
C THR A 2 -6.07 0.12 -1.47
N ARG A 3 -5.56 -0.22 -0.28
CA ARG A 3 -5.45 0.67 0.90
C ARG A 3 -4.00 0.73 1.35
N SER A 4 -3.21 1.49 0.59
CA SER A 4 -1.77 1.64 0.78
C SER A 4 -1.42 2.30 2.12
N ASP A 5 -2.28 3.19 2.63
CA ASP A 5 -2.20 3.80 3.95
C ASP A 5 -2.18 2.74 5.06
N VAL A 6 -3.10 1.77 5.01
CA VAL A 6 -3.17 0.67 5.98
C VAL A 6 -1.97 -0.23 5.83
N ALA A 7 -1.65 -0.66 4.61
CA ALA A 7 -0.54 -1.57 4.34
C ALA A 7 0.80 -1.00 4.82
N TYR A 8 1.04 0.29 4.59
CA TYR A 8 2.20 1.00 5.09
C TYR A 8 2.22 1.04 6.62
N THR A 9 1.11 1.46 7.24
CA THR A 9 1.03 1.56 8.71
C THR A 9 1.26 0.21 9.38
N LEU A 10 0.73 -0.87 8.78
CA LEU A 10 0.90 -2.26 9.25
C LEU A 10 2.34 -2.75 9.08
N SER A 11 2.96 -2.46 7.95
CA SER A 11 4.39 -2.76 7.70
C SER A 11 5.29 -2.07 8.72
N VAL A 12 5.03 -0.79 9.01
CA VAL A 12 5.78 -0.03 10.01
C VAL A 12 5.60 -0.58 11.42
N THR A 13 4.36 -0.90 11.82
CA THR A 13 4.08 -1.44 13.16
C THR A 13 4.59 -2.87 13.36
N SER A 14 4.62 -3.69 12.31
CA SER A 14 5.17 -5.05 12.36
C SER A 14 6.62 -5.10 12.85
N ARG A 15 7.43 -4.08 12.52
CA ARG A 15 8.82 -3.96 12.98
C ARG A 15 8.98 -3.88 14.50
N TYR A 16 7.93 -3.50 15.22
CA TYR A 16 7.93 -3.34 16.68
C TYR A 16 7.20 -4.47 17.41
N GLN A 17 6.89 -5.58 16.73
CA GLN A 17 6.13 -6.69 17.31
C GLN A 17 6.82 -7.35 18.52
N ALA A 18 8.15 -7.31 18.60
CA ALA A 18 8.93 -7.91 19.69
C ALA A 18 9.04 -7.03 20.96
N CYS A 19 8.91 -5.70 20.83
CA CYS A 19 9.00 -4.74 21.95
C CYS A 19 7.98 -3.61 21.74
N THR A 20 6.73 -3.88 22.09
CA THR A 20 5.63 -2.92 21.93
C THR A 20 5.54 -2.02 23.18
N GLY A 21 6.07 -0.80 23.09
CA GLY A 21 5.75 0.27 24.05
C GLY A 21 4.27 0.68 23.95
N GLU A 22 3.71 1.31 24.99
CA GLU A 22 2.28 1.73 25.04
C GLU A 22 1.84 2.55 23.82
N ALA A 23 2.73 3.41 23.32
CA ALA A 23 2.46 4.23 22.13
C ALA A 23 2.19 3.38 20.86
N HIS A 24 2.92 2.27 20.68
CA HIS A 24 2.73 1.37 19.54
C HIS A 24 1.40 0.59 19.66
N TRP A 25 0.99 0.24 20.88
CA TRP A 25 -0.28 -0.45 21.11
C TRP A 25 -1.49 0.41 20.74
N GLY A 26 -1.41 1.73 20.93
CA GLY A 26 -2.42 2.67 20.46
C GLY A 26 -2.60 2.63 18.94
N VAL A 27 -1.50 2.57 18.19
CA VAL A 27 -1.53 2.47 16.71
C VAL A 27 -2.16 1.15 16.26
N VAL A 28 -1.78 0.02 16.87
CA VAL A 28 -2.36 -1.29 16.56
C VAL A 28 -3.87 -1.32 16.80
N LYS A 29 -4.34 -0.77 17.93
CA LYS A 29 -5.78 -0.64 18.22
C LYS A 29 -6.50 0.19 17.17
N ASN A 30 -5.89 1.27 16.69
CA ASN A 30 -6.48 2.11 15.64
C ASN A 30 -6.58 1.36 14.31
N ILE A 31 -5.55 0.60 13.91
CA ILE A 31 -5.58 -0.26 12.72
C ILE A 31 -6.72 -1.28 12.83
N LEU A 32 -6.84 -1.99 13.96
CA LEU A 32 -7.90 -2.97 14.18
C LEU A 32 -9.30 -2.34 14.17
N LYS A 33 -9.46 -1.16 14.76
CA LYS A 33 -10.73 -0.42 14.77
C LYS A 33 -11.13 0.01 13.37
N TYR A 34 -10.17 0.46 12.56
CA TYR A 34 -10.37 0.83 11.17
C TYR A 34 -10.79 -0.37 10.32
N LEU A 35 -10.07 -1.51 10.44
CA LEU A 35 -10.43 -2.76 9.76
C LEU A 35 -11.84 -3.22 10.14
N LYS A 36 -12.19 -3.17 11.43
CA LYS A 36 -13.52 -3.54 11.92
C LYS A 36 -14.63 -2.64 11.38
N ARG A 37 -14.40 -1.33 11.29
CA ARG A 37 -15.40 -0.34 10.79
C ARG A 37 -15.59 -0.41 9.29
N THR A 38 -14.59 -0.87 8.56
CA THR A 38 -14.60 -0.87 7.09
C THR A 38 -14.67 -2.26 6.49
N LYS A 39 -14.99 -3.28 7.32
CA LYS A 39 -15.11 -4.69 6.90
C LYS A 39 -16.17 -4.89 5.81
N ASP A 40 -17.23 -4.07 5.83
CA ASP A 40 -18.36 -4.14 4.88
C ASP A 40 -18.24 -3.07 3.79
N MET A 41 -17.14 -2.31 3.75
CA MET A 41 -16.89 -1.32 2.71
C MET A 41 -16.13 -1.96 1.55
N PHE A 42 -16.66 -1.80 0.34
CA PHE A 42 -16.06 -2.28 -0.90
C PHE A 42 -15.88 -1.12 -1.88
N LEU A 43 -14.78 -1.17 -2.62
CA LEU A 43 -14.52 -0.22 -3.69
C LEU A 43 -15.28 -0.69 -4.94
N ILE A 44 -16.33 0.03 -5.31
CA ILE A 44 -17.05 -0.21 -6.57
C ILE A 44 -16.48 0.75 -7.61
N TYR A 45 -15.86 0.20 -8.64
CA TYR A 45 -15.51 1.00 -9.81
C TYR A 45 -16.78 1.22 -10.63
N GLY A 46 -17.14 2.48 -10.87
CA GLY A 46 -18.23 2.84 -11.78
C GLY A 46 -17.78 2.77 -13.25
N GLY A 47 -18.75 2.67 -14.17
CA GLY A 47 -18.49 2.57 -15.61
C GLY A 47 -18.51 1.13 -16.11
N GLY A 48 -18.57 0.96 -17.44
CA GLY A 48 -18.74 -0.32 -18.14
C GLY A 48 -17.59 -1.32 -17.97
N GLU A 49 -16.92 -1.71 -19.05
CA GLU A 49 -15.89 -2.74 -19.01
C GLU A 49 -14.72 -2.36 -18.06
N LEU A 50 -14.26 -3.33 -17.27
CA LEU A 50 -13.18 -3.15 -16.30
C LEU A 50 -11.84 -3.14 -17.04
N ILE A 51 -11.27 -1.96 -17.27
CA ILE A 51 -10.01 -1.81 -18.01
C ILE A 51 -8.84 -1.75 -17.02
N LEU A 52 -7.93 -2.72 -17.13
CA LEU A 52 -6.66 -2.76 -16.40
C LEU A 52 -5.53 -2.26 -17.32
N GLU A 53 -4.90 -1.17 -16.95
CA GLU A 53 -3.71 -0.63 -17.62
C GLU A 53 -2.49 -0.84 -16.72
N GLY A 54 -1.38 -1.34 -17.26
CA GLY A 54 -0.13 -1.51 -16.53
C GLY A 54 0.99 -0.69 -17.16
N TYR A 55 1.78 -0.03 -16.32
CA TYR A 55 2.98 0.71 -16.70
C TYR A 55 4.16 0.10 -15.96
N SER A 56 5.25 -0.14 -16.69
CA SER A 56 6.52 -0.59 -16.14
C SER A 56 7.57 0.45 -16.45
N ASP A 57 8.38 0.79 -15.46
CA ASP A 57 9.56 1.62 -15.62
C ASP A 57 10.77 0.90 -15.01
N ALA A 58 11.93 1.10 -15.60
CA ALA A 58 13.17 0.56 -15.07
C ALA A 58 14.29 1.57 -15.34
N SER A 59 14.99 1.95 -14.28
CA SER A 59 16.17 2.79 -14.33
C SER A 59 17.40 2.00 -13.86
N PHE A 60 18.48 2.12 -14.60
CA PHE A 60 19.77 1.53 -14.27
C PHE A 60 20.68 2.62 -13.70
N GLN A 61 21.28 2.37 -12.54
CA GLN A 61 22.11 3.35 -11.82
C GLN A 61 21.46 4.74 -11.68
N PRO A 62 20.21 4.84 -11.16
CA PRO A 62 19.60 6.14 -10.89
C PRO A 62 20.28 6.90 -9.74
N ASP A 63 21.04 6.19 -8.90
CA ASP A 63 21.84 6.74 -7.81
C ASP A 63 23.32 6.40 -8.06
N ASN A 64 24.22 7.38 -7.88
CA ASN A 64 25.66 7.21 -8.03
C ASN A 64 26.29 6.53 -6.80
N ASP A 65 25.65 6.64 -5.63
CA ASP A 65 26.17 6.06 -4.39
C ASP A 65 25.82 4.57 -4.27
N ASP A 66 24.70 4.16 -4.86
CA ASP A 66 24.21 2.78 -4.86
C ASP A 66 23.86 2.37 -6.30
N ALA A 67 24.73 1.60 -6.96
CA ALA A 67 24.56 1.12 -8.34
C ALA A 67 23.45 0.06 -8.50
N LYS A 68 22.35 0.19 -7.75
CA LYS A 68 21.19 -0.70 -7.79
C LYS A 68 20.24 -0.24 -8.87
N SER A 69 19.86 -1.15 -9.75
CA SER A 69 18.75 -0.95 -10.67
C SER A 69 17.45 -0.77 -9.88
N GLN A 70 16.64 0.21 -10.28
CA GLN A 70 15.30 0.40 -9.76
C GLN A 70 14.29 -0.01 -10.83
N SER A 71 13.36 -0.89 -10.48
CA SER A 71 12.20 -1.21 -11.32
C SER A 71 10.92 -0.81 -10.60
N GLY A 72 10.00 -0.20 -11.32
CA GLY A 72 8.72 0.28 -10.84
C GLY A 72 7.58 -0.23 -11.71
N PHE A 73 6.45 -0.56 -11.06
CA PHE A 73 5.22 -0.94 -11.75
C PHE A 73 4.07 -0.08 -11.21
N VAL A 74 3.21 0.40 -12.10
CA VAL A 74 1.99 1.12 -11.76
C VAL A 74 0.84 0.50 -12.52
N PHE A 75 -0.18 0.03 -11.81
CA PHE A 75 -1.42 -0.43 -12.43
C PHE A 75 -2.52 0.60 -12.26
N LYS A 76 -3.36 0.78 -13.28
CA LYS A 76 -4.55 1.62 -13.27
C LYS A 76 -5.76 0.75 -13.58
N LEU A 77 -6.81 0.88 -12.79
CA LEU A 77 -8.09 0.19 -12.96
C LEU A 77 -9.19 1.24 -13.09
N ASN A 78 -9.87 1.28 -14.24
CA ASN A 78 -10.89 2.29 -14.57
C ASN A 78 -10.42 3.74 -14.28
N GLY A 79 -9.17 4.05 -14.63
CA GLY A 79 -8.55 5.36 -14.42
C GLY A 79 -7.99 5.61 -13.02
N GLY A 80 -8.30 4.78 -12.02
CA GLY A 80 -7.73 4.87 -10.67
C GLY A 80 -6.46 4.04 -10.52
N VAL A 81 -5.40 4.58 -9.91
CA VAL A 81 -4.18 3.83 -9.63
C VAL A 81 -4.43 2.78 -8.55
N VAL A 82 -4.04 1.54 -8.83
CA VAL A 82 -4.06 0.40 -7.91
C VAL A 82 -2.67 -0.22 -7.84
N ALA A 83 -2.14 -0.35 -6.63
CA ALA A 83 -0.84 -0.97 -6.33
C ALA A 83 -1.03 -2.16 -5.39
#